data_AF-A0A9E2U5N5-F1
#
_entry.id   AF-A0A9E2U5N5-F1
#
_cell.length_a   1.000
_cell.length_b   1.000
_cell.length_c   1.000
_cell.angle_alpha   90.00
_cell.angle_beta   90.00
_cell.angle_gamma   90.00
#
_symmetry.space_group_name_H-M   'P 1'
#
loop_
_entity.id
_entity.type
_entity.pdbx_description
1 polymer ?
#
loop_
_entity_poly.entity_id
_entity_poly.type
_entity_poly.pdbx_seq_one_letter_code
_entity_poly.pdbx_strand_id
1 'polypeptide(L)'
;GRSRRRARSDLSPERAHCPDDAASRNSADGDAAPRPAPHRRDAHVLADSLRTDRHAFRQVSVDDPVIVELREWSRITDDLQQERNRLANRVREQLWRYYPQMLKLPHDFADDWFLDLWNQAPTPAKAARLRESTIERILKAHRIRRWQAAEVARILKQQPLSVAPGVAEAASAHIRAVTARLRLVNQQLKNAHRRLDQLCDQLVPPEENQPGQQCEQRDVVILRSMPGLGRINLAALLAEAGSPCAGETITRCAACPGLPR
;
A
#
# COMPACT_ATOMS: atom_id res chain seq x y z
N GLY A 1 -22.84 51.45 -20.30
CA GLY A 1 -22.58 51.84 -21.71
C GLY A 1 -21.21 51.34 -22.09
N ARG A 2 -21.04 50.56 -23.17
CA ARG A 2 -20.59 51.05 -24.50
C ARG A 2 -19.39 52.02 -24.34
N SER A 3 -18.19 51.80 -24.90
CA SER A 3 -17.88 51.30 -26.25
C SER A 3 -16.36 51.12 -26.44
N ARG A 4 -15.91 50.03 -27.10
CA ARG A 4 -15.28 49.97 -28.45
C ARG A 4 -13.74 50.10 -28.49
N ARG A 5 -13.04 49.01 -28.89
CA ARG A 5 -12.35 48.77 -30.20
C ARG A 5 -10.95 49.42 -30.25
N ARG A 6 -9.83 48.80 -30.66
CA ARG A 6 -9.47 47.93 -31.83
C ARG A 6 -8.06 47.32 -31.52
N ALA A 7 -7.77 46.07 -31.87
CA ALA A 7 -6.90 45.60 -32.99
C ALA A 7 -5.46 46.15 -32.97
N ARG A 8 -4.35 45.41 -33.16
CA ARG A 8 -4.05 44.10 -33.78
C ARG A 8 -2.57 43.73 -33.45
N SER A 9 -2.25 42.43 -33.63
CA SER A 9 -0.97 41.80 -34.03
C SER A 9 0.33 42.08 -33.23
N ASP A 10 0.93 41.03 -32.66
CA ASP A 10 2.10 40.35 -33.27
C ASP A 10 2.47 39.05 -32.53
N LEU A 11 3.06 38.13 -33.30
CA LEU A 11 3.40 36.74 -32.97
C LEU A 11 4.71 36.63 -32.16
N SER A 12 4.68 35.78 -31.11
CA SER A 12 5.68 34.84 -30.52
C SER A 12 7.21 35.11 -30.57
N PRO A 13 8.05 34.45 -29.73
CA PRO A 13 7.83 33.74 -28.47
C PRO A 13 8.81 34.19 -27.35
N GLU A 14 8.33 34.47 -26.13
CA GLU A 14 9.22 34.78 -25.01
C GLU A 14 9.68 33.53 -24.27
N ARG A 15 10.99 33.46 -24.12
CA ARG A 15 11.78 32.36 -23.57
C ARG A 15 11.45 32.13 -22.10
N ALA A 16 11.49 30.85 -21.72
CA ALA A 16 11.45 30.40 -20.35
C ALA A 16 12.50 31.12 -19.50
N HIS A 17 12.03 31.68 -18.39
CA HIS A 17 12.78 32.29 -17.32
C HIS A 17 13.46 31.19 -16.49
N CYS A 18 14.79 31.08 -16.59
CA CYS A 18 15.62 30.46 -15.54
C CYS A 18 16.12 31.59 -14.63
N PRO A 19 16.00 31.47 -13.29
CA PRO A 19 16.85 32.22 -12.39
C PRO A 19 18.16 31.45 -12.18
N ASP A 20 19.27 32.15 -12.46
CA ASP A 20 20.62 31.79 -12.02
C ASP A 20 20.82 32.18 -10.53
N ASP A 21 21.94 31.67 -9.99
CA ASP A 21 22.65 32.05 -8.76
C ASP A 21 22.23 31.31 -7.47
N ALA A 22 23.12 30.70 -6.67
CA ALA A 22 24.58 30.74 -6.65
C ALA A 22 25.12 29.51 -5.89
N ALA A 23 26.25 28.97 -6.32
CA ALA A 23 27.18 28.29 -5.41
C ALA A 23 28.60 28.53 -5.89
N SER A 24 29.35 29.23 -5.04
CA SER A 24 30.72 29.70 -5.19
C SER A 24 31.69 28.70 -5.82
N ARG A 25 32.56 29.28 -6.66
CA ARG A 25 33.85 28.75 -7.06
C ARG A 25 34.68 28.40 -5.82
N ASN A 26 35.19 27.18 -5.77
CA ASN A 26 36.51 26.88 -5.21
C ASN A 26 37.21 25.91 -6.16
N SER A 27 38.35 26.36 -6.65
CA SER A 27 39.25 25.63 -7.54
C SER A 27 40.04 24.58 -6.75
N ALA A 28 40.03 23.33 -7.21
CA ALA A 28 41.18 22.43 -7.35
C ALA A 28 40.69 21.00 -7.62
N ASP A 29 41.48 20.26 -8.40
CA ASP A 29 41.44 18.82 -8.68
C ASP A 29 40.49 18.27 -9.76
N GLY A 30 41.14 17.86 -10.86
CA GLY A 30 40.89 16.56 -11.48
C GLY A 30 39.88 16.54 -12.63
N ASP A 31 40.39 16.27 -13.83
CA ASP A 31 39.62 15.75 -14.97
C ASP A 31 38.83 14.49 -14.57
N ALA A 32 37.61 14.69 -14.10
CA ALA A 32 36.62 13.64 -13.97
C ALA A 32 35.30 14.20 -14.46
N ALA A 33 34.94 13.84 -15.70
CA ALA A 33 33.64 14.14 -16.25
C ALA A 33 32.55 13.77 -15.22
N PRO A 34 31.55 14.65 -14.99
CA PRO A 34 30.55 14.42 -13.97
C PRO A 34 29.88 13.07 -14.23
N ARG A 35 29.95 12.18 -13.24
CA ARG A 35 29.28 10.87 -13.34
C ARG A 35 27.82 11.15 -13.67
N PRO A 36 27.28 10.59 -14.77
CA PRO A 36 25.88 10.82 -15.11
C PRO A 36 25.03 10.38 -13.93
N ALA A 37 24.03 11.19 -13.59
CA ALA A 37 23.04 10.84 -12.58
C ALA A 37 22.54 9.42 -12.84
N PRO A 38 22.32 8.59 -11.80
CA PRO A 38 22.05 7.16 -11.92
C PRO A 38 20.99 6.83 -12.99
N HIS A 39 19.91 7.61 -13.01
CA HIS A 39 18.82 7.48 -14.00
C HIS A 39 19.25 7.63 -15.47
N ARG A 40 20.26 8.46 -15.77
CA ARG A 40 20.76 8.66 -17.14
C ARG A 40 21.64 7.49 -17.59
N ARG A 41 22.36 6.87 -16.65
CA ARG A 41 23.12 5.64 -16.89
C ARG A 41 22.18 4.46 -17.10
N ASP A 42 21.16 4.31 -16.26
CA ASP A 42 20.15 3.25 -16.38
C ASP A 42 19.41 3.34 -17.72
N ALA A 43 18.99 4.54 -18.12
CA ALA A 43 18.34 4.76 -19.41
C ALA A 43 19.27 4.41 -20.61
N HIS A 44 20.56 4.73 -20.51
CA HIS A 44 21.52 4.41 -21.55
C HIS A 44 21.77 2.90 -21.65
N VAL A 45 21.92 2.22 -20.50
CA VAL A 45 22.09 0.76 -20.44
C VAL A 45 20.86 0.06 -21.01
N LEU A 46 19.65 0.48 -20.64
CA LEU A 46 18.41 -0.09 -21.18
C LEU A 46 18.29 0.12 -22.70
N ALA A 47 18.62 1.32 -23.18
CA ALA A 47 18.59 1.60 -24.62
C ALA A 47 19.63 0.78 -25.40
N ASP A 48 20.83 0.60 -24.83
CA ASP A 48 21.88 -0.20 -25.47
C ASP A 48 21.50 -1.68 -25.49
N SER A 49 20.98 -2.21 -24.38
CA SER A 49 20.48 -3.59 -24.32
C SER A 49 19.34 -3.84 -25.31
N LEU A 50 18.38 -2.93 -25.47
CA LEU A 50 17.33 -3.08 -26.49
C LEU A 50 17.86 -3.11 -27.93
N ARG A 51 19.03 -2.50 -28.17
CA ARG A 51 19.69 -2.44 -29.47
C ARG A 51 20.54 -3.69 -29.73
N THR A 52 21.32 -4.16 -28.76
CA THR A 52 22.27 -5.28 -28.90
C THR A 52 21.60 -6.63 -28.63
N ASP A 53 20.74 -6.67 -27.63
CA ASP A 53 20.20 -7.91 -27.06
C ASP A 53 18.72 -8.06 -27.37
N ARG A 54 18.24 -7.47 -28.47
CA ARG A 54 16.82 -7.53 -28.89
C ARG A 54 16.26 -8.95 -28.91
N HIS A 55 17.10 -9.94 -29.21
CA HIS A 55 16.76 -11.36 -29.22
C HIS A 55 16.50 -11.95 -27.81
N ALA A 56 17.03 -11.32 -26.76
CA ALA A 56 16.79 -11.64 -25.36
C ALA A 56 15.54 -10.94 -24.79
N PHE A 57 14.99 -9.95 -25.51
CA PHE A 57 13.75 -9.27 -25.12
C PHE A 57 12.54 -9.87 -25.83
N ARG A 58 11.49 -10.15 -25.06
CA ARG A 58 10.21 -10.60 -25.60
C ARG A 58 9.38 -9.40 -26.02
N GLN A 59 8.63 -9.54 -27.11
CA GLN A 59 7.66 -8.53 -27.52
C GLN A 59 6.55 -8.44 -26.48
N VAL A 60 6.23 -7.22 -26.04
CA VAL A 60 5.12 -6.96 -25.11
C VAL A 60 3.82 -7.30 -25.84
N SER A 61 3.10 -8.30 -25.34
CA SER A 61 1.72 -8.61 -25.74
C SER A 61 0.73 -7.89 -24.82
N VAL A 62 -0.51 -7.74 -25.28
CA VAL A 62 -1.60 -7.29 -24.42
C VAL A 62 -1.91 -8.42 -23.43
N ASP A 63 -1.81 -8.12 -22.14
CA ASP A 63 -2.13 -9.06 -21.06
C ASP A 63 -3.61 -9.49 -21.12
N ASP A 64 -3.91 -10.67 -20.59
CA ASP A 64 -5.30 -11.12 -20.38
C ASP A 64 -6.07 -10.06 -19.57
N PRO A 65 -7.31 -9.69 -19.96
CA PRO A 65 -8.10 -8.69 -19.24
C PRO A 65 -8.26 -8.98 -17.73
N VAL A 66 -8.32 -10.25 -17.34
CA VAL A 66 -8.40 -10.67 -15.93
C VAL A 66 -7.10 -10.34 -15.19
N ILE A 67 -5.95 -10.52 -15.83
CA ILE A 67 -4.64 -10.18 -15.27
C ILE A 67 -4.47 -8.66 -15.14
N VAL A 68 -4.93 -7.90 -16.13
CA VAL A 68 -4.96 -6.42 -16.06
C VAL A 68 -5.83 -5.96 -14.89
N GLU A 69 -7.04 -6.51 -14.75
CA GLU A 69 -7.94 -6.16 -13.64
C GLU A 69 -7.33 -6.56 -12.28
N LEU A 70 -6.74 -7.75 -12.18
CA LEU A 70 -6.06 -8.24 -10.98
C LEU A 70 -4.94 -7.28 -10.53
N ARG A 71 -4.15 -6.76 -11.48
CA ARG A 71 -3.09 -5.78 -11.22
C ARG A 71 -3.65 -4.50 -10.60
N GLU A 72 -4.73 -3.96 -11.17
CA GLU A 72 -5.33 -2.73 -10.65
C GLU A 72 -5.96 -2.92 -9.26
N TRP A 73 -6.64 -4.05 -9.01
CA TRP A 73 -7.15 -4.33 -7.66
C TRP A 73 -6.04 -4.56 -6.63
N SER A 74 -4.90 -5.10 -7.05
CA SER A 74 -3.71 -5.21 -6.19
C SER A 74 -3.23 -3.82 -5.77
N ARG A 75 -3.07 -2.90 -6.72
CA ARG A 75 -2.68 -1.50 -6.46
C ARG A 75 -3.68 -0.78 -5.56
N ILE A 76 -4.98 -0.92 -5.82
CA ILE A 76 -6.05 -0.37 -4.97
C ILE A 76 -5.90 -0.88 -3.53
N THR A 77 -5.60 -2.17 -3.35
CA THR A 77 -5.44 -2.77 -2.04
C THR A 77 -4.22 -2.18 -1.30
N ASP A 78 -3.09 -2.01 -2.00
CA ASP A 78 -1.89 -1.40 -1.43
C ASP A 78 -2.12 0.05 -1.01
N ASP A 79 -2.79 0.86 -1.84
CA ASP A 79 -3.12 2.25 -1.53
C ASP A 79 -4.03 2.34 -0.29
N LEU A 80 -5.07 1.51 -0.23
CA LEU A 80 -5.98 1.44 0.91
C LEU A 80 -5.25 0.96 2.18
N GLN A 81 -4.31 0.03 2.04
CA GLN A 81 -3.49 -0.46 3.14
C GLN A 81 -2.57 0.64 3.68
N GLN A 82 -1.98 1.46 2.82
CA GLN A 82 -1.22 2.65 3.22
C GLN A 82 -2.12 3.68 3.92
N GLU A 83 -3.31 3.96 3.40
CA GLU A 83 -4.25 4.88 4.04
C GLU A 83 -4.67 4.36 5.43
N ARG A 84 -5.01 3.07 5.56
CA ARG A 84 -5.34 2.45 6.85
C ARG A 84 -4.22 2.67 7.86
N ASN A 85 -2.98 2.42 7.46
CA ASN A 85 -1.82 2.59 8.34
C ASN A 85 -1.63 4.05 8.77
N ARG A 86 -1.79 5.01 7.84
CA ARG A 86 -1.72 6.44 8.16
C ARG A 86 -2.81 6.84 9.16
N LEU A 87 -4.03 6.36 8.99
CA LEU A 87 -5.14 6.66 9.90
C LEU A 87 -4.96 6.00 11.27
N ALA A 88 -4.52 4.73 11.32
CA ALA A 88 -4.21 4.03 12.57
C ALA A 88 -3.12 4.76 13.37
N ASN A 89 -2.08 5.24 12.68
CA ASN A 89 -1.02 6.04 13.30
C ASN A 89 -1.54 7.37 13.87
N ARG A 90 -2.49 8.03 13.19
CA ARG A 90 -3.14 9.24 13.74
C ARG A 90 -3.93 8.92 15.00
N VAL A 91 -4.66 7.79 15.04
CA VAL A 91 -5.35 7.35 16.28
C VAL A 91 -4.33 7.13 17.40
N ARG A 92 -3.25 6.39 17.12
CA ARG A 92 -2.17 6.15 18.10
C ARG A 92 -1.58 7.45 18.65
N GLU A 93 -1.29 8.41 17.76
CA GLU A 93 -0.75 9.72 18.14
C GLU A 93 -1.70 10.47 19.07
N GLN A 94 -3.00 10.50 18.75
CA GLN A 94 -3.99 11.15 19.60
C GLN A 94 -4.10 10.44 20.95
N LEU A 95 -4.17 9.11 20.99
CA LEU A 95 -4.23 8.34 22.24
C LEU A 95 -3.02 8.59 23.14
N TRP A 96 -1.82 8.73 22.57
CA TRP A 96 -0.62 9.02 23.35
C TRP A 96 -0.72 10.34 24.14
N ARG A 97 -1.42 11.35 23.58
CA ARG A 97 -1.56 12.68 24.20
C ARG A 97 -2.50 12.73 25.40
N TYR A 98 -3.52 11.85 25.48
CA TYR A 98 -4.55 11.94 26.53
C TYR A 98 -5.02 10.62 27.13
N TYR A 99 -4.84 9.50 26.42
CA TYR A 99 -5.37 8.21 26.84
C TYR A 99 -4.37 7.04 26.65
N PRO A 100 -3.19 7.09 27.28
CA PRO A 100 -2.12 6.12 27.07
C PRO A 100 -2.47 4.69 27.53
N GLN A 101 -3.48 4.49 28.37
CA GLN A 101 -3.95 3.18 28.81
C GLN A 101 -4.43 2.32 27.63
N MET A 102 -5.10 2.93 26.65
CA MET A 102 -5.57 2.21 25.46
C MET A 102 -4.42 1.73 24.58
N LEU A 103 -3.25 2.35 24.64
CA LEU A 103 -2.06 1.90 23.90
C LEU A 103 -1.50 0.58 24.42
N LYS A 104 -1.93 0.12 25.60
CA LYS A 104 -1.58 -1.20 26.15
C LYS A 104 -2.47 -2.32 25.59
N LEU A 105 -3.54 -1.97 24.88
CA LEU A 105 -4.40 -2.91 24.16
C LEU A 105 -3.76 -3.21 22.77
N PRO A 106 -4.48 -3.70 21.73
CA PRO A 106 -3.89 -4.44 20.61
C PRO A 106 -2.83 -3.67 19.82
N HIS A 107 -2.13 -4.45 18.98
CA HIS A 107 -1.12 -3.94 18.06
C HIS A 107 -1.69 -3.09 16.92
N ASP A 108 -2.95 -3.31 16.50
CA ASP A 108 -3.60 -2.56 15.42
C ASP A 108 -4.78 -1.72 15.94
N PHE A 109 -4.69 -0.40 15.77
CA PHE A 109 -5.72 0.57 16.15
C PHE A 109 -6.77 0.79 15.05
N ALA A 110 -6.60 0.18 13.88
CA ALA A 110 -7.62 0.13 12.83
C ALA A 110 -8.64 -1.00 13.03
N ASP A 111 -8.39 -1.93 13.96
CA ASP A 111 -9.29 -3.07 14.20
C ASP A 111 -10.70 -2.62 14.59
N ASP A 112 -11.72 -3.19 13.94
CA ASP A 112 -13.13 -2.82 14.16
C ASP A 112 -13.54 -2.98 15.65
N TRP A 113 -13.03 -4.01 16.33
CA TRP A 113 -13.31 -4.24 17.75
C TRP A 113 -12.69 -3.17 18.65
N PHE A 114 -11.50 -2.68 18.29
CA PHE A 114 -10.83 -1.60 19.02
C PHE A 114 -11.60 -0.29 18.82
N LEU A 115 -12.02 0.00 17.58
CA LEU A 115 -12.83 1.18 17.27
C LEU A 115 -14.18 1.16 18.00
N ASP A 116 -14.81 0.00 18.13
CA ASP A 116 -16.06 -0.17 18.88
C ASP A 116 -15.85 0.01 20.39
N LEU A 117 -14.75 -0.54 20.94
CA LEU A 117 -14.38 -0.33 22.34
C LEU A 117 -14.11 1.15 22.63
N TRP A 118 -13.34 1.81 21.76
CA TRP A 118 -13.03 3.24 21.88
C TRP A 118 -14.30 4.09 21.82
N ASN A 119 -15.26 3.76 20.96
CA ASN A 119 -16.53 4.48 20.89
C ASN A 119 -17.36 4.39 22.19
N GLN A 120 -17.28 3.28 22.93
CA GLN A 120 -17.95 3.15 24.23
C GLN A 120 -17.24 3.92 25.34
N ALA A 121 -15.91 3.99 25.29
CA ALA A 121 -15.09 4.65 26.29
C ALA A 121 -14.03 5.54 25.64
N PRO A 122 -14.42 6.71 25.07
CA PRO A 122 -13.45 7.58 24.41
C PRO A 122 -12.57 8.35 25.39
N THR A 123 -12.94 8.41 26.68
CA THR A 123 -12.19 9.10 27.74
C THR A 123 -12.00 8.19 28.95
N PRO A 124 -10.93 8.39 29.75
CA PRO A 124 -10.72 7.62 30.98
C PRO A 124 -11.89 7.71 31.98
N ALA A 125 -12.56 8.88 32.04
CA ALA A 125 -13.73 9.08 32.88
C ALA A 125 -14.93 8.21 32.45
N LYS A 126 -15.15 8.03 31.13
CA LYS A 126 -16.16 7.10 30.61
C LYS A 126 -15.75 5.65 30.82
N ALA A 127 -14.47 5.34 30.67
CA ALA A 127 -13.93 4.01 30.89
C ALA A 127 -14.08 3.52 32.33
N ALA A 128 -13.94 4.43 33.32
CA ALA A 128 -14.21 4.13 34.72
C ALA A 128 -15.63 3.61 34.96
N ARG A 129 -16.61 4.12 34.19
CA ARG A 129 -18.03 3.76 34.27
C ARG A 129 -18.41 2.58 33.36
N LEU A 130 -17.49 2.13 32.50
CA LEU A 130 -17.77 1.05 31.55
C LEU A 130 -17.96 -0.27 32.30
N ARG A 131 -19.08 -0.95 32.00
CA ARG A 131 -19.40 -2.27 32.54
C ARG A 131 -18.62 -3.34 31.81
N GLU A 132 -18.12 -4.32 32.54
CA GLU A 132 -17.37 -5.44 31.98
C GLU A 132 -18.19 -6.23 30.95
N SER A 133 -19.50 -6.43 31.20
CA SER A 133 -20.41 -7.08 30.25
C SER A 133 -20.51 -6.38 28.88
N THR A 134 -20.28 -5.07 28.83
CA THR A 134 -20.24 -4.34 27.55
C THR A 134 -18.97 -4.66 26.77
N ILE A 135 -17.85 -4.79 27.46
CA ILE A 135 -16.56 -5.18 26.88
C ILE A 135 -16.65 -6.63 26.37
N GLU A 136 -17.20 -7.53 27.19
CA GLU A 136 -17.41 -8.94 26.81
C GLU A 136 -18.24 -9.06 25.53
N ARG A 137 -19.35 -8.31 25.44
CA ARG A 137 -20.18 -8.27 24.23
C ARG A 137 -19.40 -7.85 22.99
N ILE A 138 -18.52 -6.84 23.09
CA ILE A 138 -17.70 -6.38 21.97
C ILE A 138 -16.70 -7.46 21.56
N LEU A 139 -15.96 -8.03 22.53
CA LEU A 139 -14.99 -9.09 22.26
C LEU A 139 -15.65 -10.30 21.60
N LYS A 140 -16.83 -10.70 22.07
CA LYS A 140 -17.62 -11.80 21.50
C LYS A 140 -18.12 -11.49 20.08
N ALA A 141 -18.64 -10.28 19.85
CA ALA A 141 -19.13 -9.86 18.52
C ALA A 141 -18.02 -9.92 17.46
N HIS A 142 -16.80 -9.55 17.83
CA HIS A 142 -15.62 -9.57 16.95
C HIS A 142 -14.79 -10.86 17.06
N ARG A 143 -15.29 -11.89 17.76
CA ARG A 143 -14.64 -13.20 17.93
C ARG A 143 -13.21 -13.13 18.50
N ILE A 144 -12.93 -12.16 19.37
CA ILE A 144 -11.62 -11.96 19.99
C ILE A 144 -11.46 -12.91 21.18
N ARG A 145 -10.49 -13.83 21.10
CA ARG A 145 -10.19 -14.83 22.15
C ARG A 145 -8.96 -14.50 22.99
N ARG A 146 -8.09 -13.62 22.49
CA ARG A 146 -6.81 -13.27 23.13
C ARG A 146 -6.98 -12.47 24.42
N TRP A 147 -8.06 -11.72 24.54
CA TRP A 147 -8.29 -10.77 25.63
C TRP A 147 -9.48 -11.21 26.48
N GLN A 148 -9.35 -11.08 27.79
CA GLN A 148 -10.47 -11.26 28.72
C GLN A 148 -11.11 -9.91 29.05
N ALA A 149 -12.42 -9.87 29.24
CA ALA A 149 -13.14 -8.61 29.53
C ALA A 149 -12.63 -7.92 30.81
N ALA A 150 -12.41 -8.69 31.88
CA ALA A 150 -11.81 -8.22 33.13
C ALA A 150 -10.42 -7.60 32.93
N GLU A 151 -9.59 -8.18 32.06
CA GLU A 151 -8.24 -7.68 31.77
C GLU A 151 -8.30 -6.34 31.04
N VAL A 152 -9.12 -6.25 29.99
CA VAL A 152 -9.33 -5.00 29.25
C VAL A 152 -9.90 -3.92 30.18
N ALA A 153 -10.90 -4.25 31.00
CA ALA A 153 -11.46 -3.33 31.97
C ALA A 153 -10.40 -2.80 32.95
N ARG A 154 -9.55 -3.69 33.46
CA ARG A 154 -8.45 -3.34 34.37
C ARG A 154 -7.46 -2.38 33.72
N ILE A 155 -7.07 -2.65 32.47
CA ILE A 155 -6.17 -1.77 31.70
C ILE A 155 -6.78 -0.39 31.52
N LEU A 156 -8.04 -0.32 31.06
CA LEU A 156 -8.73 0.94 30.79
C LEU A 156 -8.96 1.80 32.05
N LYS A 157 -9.01 1.17 33.23
CA LYS A 157 -9.22 1.82 34.53
C LYS A 157 -7.93 2.17 35.28
N GLN A 158 -6.76 1.96 34.69
CA GLN A 158 -5.49 2.42 35.26
C GLN A 158 -5.46 3.95 35.40
N GLN A 159 -4.58 4.45 36.28
CA GLN A 159 -4.46 5.88 36.61
C GLN A 159 -4.39 6.74 35.34
N PRO A 160 -5.38 7.64 35.10
CA PRO A 160 -5.41 8.54 33.94
C PRO A 160 -4.21 9.49 33.89
N LEU A 161 -3.80 9.86 32.66
CA LEU A 161 -2.87 10.97 32.47
C LEU A 161 -3.59 12.29 32.81
N SER A 162 -2.97 13.13 33.64
CA SER A 162 -3.47 14.48 33.87
C SER A 162 -3.18 15.34 32.65
N VAL A 163 -4.21 15.87 32.01
CA VAL A 163 -4.12 16.72 30.82
C VAL A 163 -4.83 18.05 31.05
N ALA A 164 -4.41 19.08 30.31
CA ALA A 164 -5.07 20.38 30.37
C ALA A 164 -6.57 20.27 29.97
N PRO A 165 -7.44 21.14 30.52
CA PRO A 165 -8.85 21.19 30.15
C PRO A 165 -9.04 21.30 28.63
N GLY A 166 -10.00 20.55 28.08
CA GLY A 166 -10.30 20.55 26.65
C GLY A 166 -9.45 19.61 25.78
N VAL A 167 -8.25 19.19 26.23
CA VAL A 167 -7.38 18.30 25.45
C VAL A 167 -8.05 16.96 25.16
N ALA A 168 -8.64 16.32 26.18
CA ALA A 168 -9.31 15.03 26.01
C ALA A 168 -10.52 15.12 25.06
N GLU A 169 -11.25 16.24 25.07
CA GLU A 169 -12.43 16.41 24.21
C GLU A 169 -12.04 16.73 22.77
N ALA A 170 -11.03 17.57 22.56
CA ALA A 170 -10.49 17.85 21.23
C ALA A 170 -9.87 16.60 20.59
N ALA A 171 -9.04 15.85 21.33
CA ALA A 171 -8.45 14.61 20.86
C ALA A 171 -9.53 13.54 20.59
N SER A 172 -10.55 13.44 21.45
CA SER A 172 -11.68 12.53 21.23
C SER A 172 -12.51 12.92 20.00
N ALA A 173 -12.72 14.21 19.75
CA ALA A 173 -13.40 14.65 18.53
C ALA A 173 -12.60 14.30 17.28
N HIS A 174 -11.27 14.47 17.32
CA HIS A 174 -10.39 14.08 16.23
C HIS A 174 -10.42 12.57 15.98
N ILE A 175 -10.27 11.73 17.00
CA ILE A 175 -10.33 10.27 16.83
C ILE A 175 -11.71 9.85 16.29
N ARG A 176 -12.82 10.45 16.74
CA ARG A 176 -14.16 10.17 16.17
C ARG A 176 -14.19 10.36 14.65
N ALA A 177 -13.63 11.46 14.15
CA ALA A 177 -13.55 11.73 12.71
C ALA A 177 -12.64 10.72 11.98
N VAL A 178 -11.50 10.36 12.57
CA VAL A 178 -10.58 9.36 12.00
C VAL A 178 -11.21 7.96 11.98
N THR A 179 -11.95 7.57 13.02
CA THR A 179 -12.65 6.28 13.12
C THR A 179 -13.69 6.10 12.01
N ALA A 180 -14.42 7.16 11.64
CA ALA A 180 -15.37 7.09 10.52
C ALA A 180 -14.66 6.75 9.19
N ARG A 181 -13.50 7.36 8.96
CA ARG A 181 -12.67 7.07 7.78
C ARG A 181 -12.07 5.67 7.82
N LEU A 182 -11.55 5.25 8.98
CA LEU A 182 -10.99 3.90 9.17
C LEU A 182 -12.02 2.83 8.84
N ARG A 183 -13.26 2.98 9.30
CA ARG A 183 -14.34 2.02 8.99
C ARG A 183 -14.61 1.92 7.49
N LEU A 184 -14.62 3.06 6.78
CA LEU A 184 -14.79 3.07 5.33
C LEU A 184 -13.63 2.34 4.63
N VAL A 185 -12.39 2.68 5.00
CA VAL A 185 -11.19 2.04 4.42
C VAL A 185 -11.16 0.54 4.73
N ASN A 186 -11.51 0.12 5.94
CA ASN A 186 -11.62 -1.30 6.31
C ASN A 186 -12.67 -2.02 5.46
N GLN A 187 -13.82 -1.39 5.20
CA GLN A 187 -14.85 -1.96 4.33
C GLN A 187 -14.36 -2.06 2.88
N GLN A 188 -13.70 -1.03 2.37
CA GLN A 188 -13.13 -1.02 1.03
C GLN A 188 -12.04 -2.10 0.87
N LEU A 189 -11.15 -2.26 1.85
CA LEU A 189 -10.16 -3.35 1.89
C LEU A 189 -10.82 -4.73 1.86
N LYS A 190 -11.86 -4.95 2.68
CA LYS A 190 -12.62 -6.22 2.66
C LYS A 190 -13.21 -6.49 1.29
N ASN A 191 -13.72 -5.47 0.60
CA ASN A 191 -14.29 -5.61 -0.74
C ASN A 191 -13.19 -5.87 -1.79
N ALA A 192 -12.08 -5.14 -1.74
CA ALA A 192 -10.94 -5.33 -2.64
C ALA A 192 -10.35 -6.74 -2.51
N HIS A 193 -10.17 -7.23 -1.28
CA HIS A 193 -9.72 -8.61 -1.04
C HIS A 193 -10.69 -9.65 -1.61
N ARG A 194 -12.01 -9.46 -1.48
CA ARG A 194 -13.00 -10.37 -2.09
C ARG A 194 -12.91 -10.35 -3.61
N ARG A 195 -12.70 -9.19 -4.21
CA ARG A 195 -12.56 -9.07 -5.66
C ARG A 195 -11.29 -9.73 -6.17
N LEU A 196 -10.16 -9.55 -5.46
CA LEU A 196 -8.92 -10.28 -5.72
C LEU A 196 -9.12 -11.80 -5.63
N ASP A 197 -9.82 -12.29 -4.59
CA ASP A 197 -10.12 -13.72 -4.48
C ASP A 197 -10.89 -14.24 -5.71
N GLN A 198 -11.95 -13.52 -6.12
CA GLN A 198 -12.77 -13.88 -7.29
C GLN A 198 -11.98 -13.88 -8.60
N LEU A 199 -11.09 -12.91 -8.82
CA LEU A 199 -10.26 -12.84 -10.01
C LEU A 199 -9.24 -13.97 -10.02
N CYS A 200 -8.62 -14.27 -8.87
CA CYS A 200 -7.75 -15.42 -8.73
C CYS A 200 -8.49 -16.75 -8.97
N ASP A 201 -9.76 -16.87 -8.56
CA ASP A 201 -10.58 -18.07 -8.82
C ASP A 201 -10.90 -18.25 -10.31
N GLN A 202 -11.09 -17.16 -11.06
CA GLN A 202 -11.33 -17.22 -12.52
C GLN A 202 -10.10 -17.71 -13.31
N LEU A 203 -8.90 -17.54 -12.75
CA LEU A 203 -7.66 -17.99 -13.35
C LEU A 203 -7.36 -19.47 -13.07
N VAL A 204 -8.14 -20.13 -12.19
CA VAL A 204 -8.04 -21.58 -11.96
C VAL A 204 -8.86 -22.30 -13.04
N PRO A 205 -8.27 -23.18 -13.86
CA PRO A 205 -9.00 -23.85 -14.92
C PRO A 205 -10.04 -24.82 -14.33
N PRO A 206 -11.27 -24.91 -14.90
CA PRO A 206 -12.08 -26.11 -14.73
C PRO A 206 -11.31 -27.28 -15.37
N GLU A 207 -11.36 -28.48 -14.80
CA GLU A 207 -10.46 -29.61 -15.06
C GLU A 207 -10.45 -30.21 -16.49
N GLU A 208 -10.83 -29.48 -17.54
CA GLU A 208 -10.92 -29.97 -18.92
C GLU A 208 -10.04 -29.21 -19.93
N ASN A 209 -8.84 -29.78 -20.13
CA ASN A 209 -8.14 -30.03 -21.40
C ASN A 209 -8.28 -29.02 -22.57
N GLN A 210 -7.24 -28.19 -22.81
CA GLN A 210 -6.74 -27.86 -24.16
C GLN A 210 -5.19 -27.79 -24.20
N PRO A 211 -4.53 -28.45 -25.17
CA PRO A 211 -3.08 -28.36 -25.32
C PRO A 211 -2.70 -27.07 -26.05
N GLY A 212 -2.28 -26.05 -25.29
CA GLY A 212 -1.76 -24.79 -25.84
C GLY A 212 -1.76 -23.61 -24.85
N GLN A 213 -2.72 -23.57 -23.92
CA GLN A 213 -2.92 -22.49 -22.93
C GLN A 213 -2.30 -22.82 -21.54
N GLN A 214 -1.21 -23.60 -21.50
CA GLN A 214 -0.86 -24.41 -20.32
C GLN A 214 0.06 -23.76 -19.27
N CYS A 215 0.78 -22.66 -19.55
CA CYS A 215 1.74 -22.12 -18.56
C CYS A 215 1.08 -21.26 -17.49
N GLU A 216 0.45 -20.14 -17.86
CA GLU A 216 -0.09 -19.16 -16.89
C GLU A 216 -1.13 -19.79 -15.93
N GLN A 217 -1.95 -20.71 -16.44
CA GLN A 217 -2.97 -21.41 -15.64
C GLN A 217 -2.37 -22.41 -14.64
N ARG A 218 -1.20 -22.99 -14.92
CA ARG A 218 -0.49 -23.88 -13.97
C ARG A 218 0.21 -23.07 -12.88
N ASP A 219 0.72 -21.88 -13.22
CA ASP A 219 1.44 -21.03 -12.27
C ASP A 219 0.52 -20.51 -11.15
N VAL A 220 -0.74 -20.22 -11.44
CA VAL A 220 -1.74 -19.81 -10.44
C VAL A 220 -1.96 -20.90 -9.38
N VAL A 221 -2.08 -22.15 -9.81
CA VAL A 221 -2.28 -23.30 -8.91
C VAL A 221 -1.04 -23.53 -8.05
N ILE A 222 0.15 -23.44 -8.65
CA ILE A 222 1.43 -23.58 -7.94
C ILE A 222 1.61 -22.46 -6.92
N LEU A 223 1.44 -21.20 -7.31
CA LEU A 223 1.62 -20.04 -6.44
C LEU A 223 0.57 -20.01 -5.31
N ARG A 224 -0.68 -20.44 -5.56
CA ARG A 224 -1.68 -20.60 -4.47
C ARG A 224 -1.29 -21.66 -3.44
N SER A 225 -0.60 -22.71 -3.87
CA SER A 225 -0.18 -23.80 -2.97
C SER A 225 1.04 -23.44 -2.10
N MET A 226 1.74 -22.35 -2.40
CA MET A 226 2.94 -21.96 -1.67
C MET A 226 2.61 -21.30 -0.32
N PRO A 227 3.14 -21.84 0.80
CA PRO A 227 2.95 -21.23 2.11
C PRO A 227 3.64 -19.86 2.17
N GLY A 228 2.91 -18.83 2.64
CA GLY A 228 3.44 -17.47 2.82
C GLY A 228 3.13 -16.50 1.68
N LEU A 229 2.61 -16.96 0.54
CA LEU A 229 2.08 -16.06 -0.50
C LEU A 229 0.67 -15.60 -0.12
N GLY A 230 0.61 -14.42 0.50
CA GLY A 230 -0.65 -13.72 0.74
C GLY A 230 -1.32 -13.31 -0.58
N ARG A 231 -2.64 -13.10 -0.54
CA ARG A 231 -3.50 -12.80 -1.71
C ARG A 231 -2.98 -11.64 -2.57
N ILE A 232 -2.46 -10.61 -1.93
CA ILE A 232 -1.90 -9.41 -2.57
C ILE A 232 -0.60 -9.78 -3.31
N ASN A 233 0.31 -10.50 -2.65
CA ASN A 233 1.56 -10.94 -3.25
C ASN A 233 1.32 -11.94 -4.38
N LEU A 234 0.34 -12.84 -4.23
CA LEU A 234 -0.09 -13.74 -5.29
C LEU A 234 -0.63 -12.95 -6.49
N ALA A 235 -1.52 -11.99 -6.26
CA ALA A 235 -2.08 -11.14 -7.31
C ALA A 235 -1.01 -10.31 -8.02
N ALA A 236 -0.07 -9.72 -7.26
CA ALA A 236 1.07 -9.01 -7.80
C ALA A 236 2.00 -9.92 -8.60
N LEU A 237 2.31 -11.13 -8.10
CA LEU A 237 3.14 -12.10 -8.82
C LEU A 237 2.48 -12.55 -10.12
N LEU A 238 1.19 -12.86 -10.10
CA LEU A 238 0.44 -13.24 -11.31
C LEU A 238 0.35 -12.07 -12.30
N ALA A 239 0.19 -10.86 -11.79
CA ALA A 239 0.15 -9.65 -12.62
C ALA A 239 1.51 -9.29 -13.22
N GLU A 240 2.61 -9.43 -12.49
CA GLU A 240 3.94 -9.01 -12.95
C GLU A 240 4.69 -10.14 -13.69
N ALA A 241 4.31 -11.41 -13.48
CA ALA A 241 4.93 -12.56 -14.12
C ALA A 241 4.35 -12.93 -15.50
N GLY A 242 3.43 -12.15 -16.07
CA GLY A 242 2.92 -12.40 -17.43
C GLY A 242 4.08 -12.41 -18.44
N SER A 243 4.59 -13.53 -18.95
CA SER A 243 4.13 -14.92 -18.95
C SER A 243 5.33 -15.86 -18.75
N PRO A 244 5.25 -16.95 -17.97
CA PRO A 244 6.31 -17.95 -17.94
C PRO A 244 6.32 -18.78 -19.22
N CYS A 245 7.47 -18.79 -19.89
CA CYS A 245 7.92 -19.77 -20.90
C CYS A 245 6.88 -20.29 -21.91
N ALA A 246 6.74 -19.58 -23.04
CA ALA A 246 6.38 -20.24 -24.30
C ALA A 246 7.61 -20.19 -25.21
N GLY A 247 8.34 -21.30 -25.30
CA GLY A 247 9.48 -21.46 -26.19
C GLY A 247 10.65 -22.21 -25.57
N GLU A 248 10.62 -23.53 -25.72
CA GLU A 248 11.76 -24.43 -25.96
C GLU A 248 13.02 -24.33 -25.05
N THR A 249 13.25 -25.43 -24.33
CA THR A 249 14.55 -25.96 -23.89
C THR A 249 15.20 -25.31 -22.65
N ILE A 250 14.86 -25.86 -21.46
CA ILE A 250 15.68 -25.79 -20.24
C ILE A 250 16.95 -26.66 -20.46
N THR A 251 17.88 -26.21 -21.30
CA THR A 251 19.20 -26.86 -21.41
C THR A 251 20.33 -25.84 -21.64
N ARG A 252 20.15 -24.58 -21.24
CA ARG A 252 21.22 -23.58 -21.43
C ARG A 252 21.32 -22.52 -20.33
N CYS A 253 21.22 -22.92 -19.07
CA CYS A 253 21.63 -22.09 -17.91
C CYS A 253 23.00 -22.48 -17.35
N ALA A 254 23.91 -23.00 -18.18
CA ALA A 254 25.31 -23.23 -17.81
C ALA A 254 26.23 -22.48 -18.77
N ALA A 255 26.29 -21.14 -18.67
CA ALA A 255 27.40 -20.32 -19.13
C ALA A 255 27.23 -18.86 -18.70
N CYS A 256 27.60 -18.55 -17.45
CA CYS A 256 28.02 -17.19 -17.10
C CYS A 256 29.56 -17.14 -17.17
N PRO A 257 30.18 -16.51 -18.18
CA PRO A 257 31.61 -16.26 -18.16
C PRO A 257 31.85 -14.95 -17.42
N GLY A 258 32.33 -15.03 -16.18
CA GLY A 258 32.68 -13.80 -15.45
C GLY A 258 32.90 -13.96 -13.95
N LEU A 259 33.92 -14.71 -13.57
CA LEU A 259 34.60 -14.53 -12.27
C LEU A 259 36.08 -14.85 -12.48
N PRO A 260 37.01 -13.87 -12.28
CA PRO A 260 38.43 -14.15 -12.31
C PRO A 260 38.81 -15.03 -11.10
N ARG A 261 39.74 -15.95 -11.36
CA ARG A 261 40.29 -16.91 -10.39
C ARG A 261 40.93 -16.24 -9.19
#